data_AF-A0A1Q8ZJ88-F1
#
_entry.id   AF-A0A1Q8ZJ88-F1
#
_cell.length_a   1.000
_cell.length_b   1.000
_cell.length_c   1.000
_cell.angle_alpha   90.00
_cell.angle_beta   90.00
_cell.angle_gamma   90.00
#
_symmetry.space_group_name_H-M   'P 1'
#
loop_
_entity.id
_entity.type
_entity.pdbx_description
1 polymer ?
#
loop_
_entity_poly.entity_id
_entity_poly.type
_entity_poly.pdbx_seq_one_letter_code
_entity_poly.pdbx_strand_id
1 'polypeptide(L)'
;MDVYINNKKIRIDPKRAIGKGGEADIFDLGKGQALKLFKQPGHPDYQGAPQEQQAAQARLAEHQHKLRQFPGQLPGRVIHPEALATDAQGQQVLGYAMRLVQGAEVLARYGDRSFRQAGIPQQTVVEIFQDLHATVSKLHFHQVVIGDFNDLNVLVQGQSAYLIDADSFQYGSFLCQVFTSRFVDPLRCDPQQNRLILHQPHNSDSDWYAFTVMLMQSLLFVDPYGGVYRPQNPAQRLPHDARPLQRITVFHPEVRYPKPALPYGILPDELLHHFHQVFEQDQRGEFPRSLLDRLRWTTCTTCGREHARSVCPDCAQAQPGAVKEVTVVRGTVVATRVFTTAGVILQAGIAGGTLRWLYHDRGHFYREEGTIVFSGDLDPRLRFRFQGAATLVGQQGQVLTLKQGQVSDRLAVDLWGQTAMFETNEVGRYWLHNGQLLRDGPLGPEYIGDVLAHQTCFWVGSHFGFGFYRAGNLSVAFVFDTQRRGLNDSLKLPPIPGQLLDARCVFSQQYCWFLTASQTQGRTLHRCTLIQSDGTVIAVAEAEKGDGSWLSSLKGHCAAGNFLLTATDEGIVRLQPEQGQIVKTREFPDTEPFVDTASQLFAGQQGLYVVRPQEIFLLKIH
;
A
#
# COMPACT_ATOMS: atom_id res chain seq x y z
N MET A 1 1.43 -23.49 21.22
CA MET A 1 0.52 -22.93 22.24
C MET A 1 -0.87 -23.46 21.95
N ASP A 2 -1.62 -23.81 22.99
CA ASP A 2 -3.01 -24.23 22.88
C ASP A 2 -3.89 -23.15 23.49
N VAL A 3 -5.04 -22.88 22.88
CA VAL A 3 -6.06 -21.96 23.40
C VAL A 3 -7.41 -22.67 23.45
N TYR A 4 -8.33 -22.19 24.27
CA TYR A 4 -9.66 -22.78 24.43
C TYR A 4 -10.72 -21.78 23.98
N ILE A 5 -11.59 -22.19 23.06
CA ILE A 5 -12.73 -21.40 22.58
C ILE A 5 -13.98 -22.24 22.75
N ASN A 6 -14.98 -21.74 23.48
CA ASN A 6 -16.19 -22.49 23.81
C ASN A 6 -15.87 -23.88 24.40
N ASN A 7 -14.89 -23.93 25.33
CA ASN A 7 -14.37 -25.15 25.95
C ASN A 7 -13.74 -26.18 25.00
N LYS A 8 -13.50 -25.82 23.73
CA LYS A 8 -12.80 -26.66 22.76
C LYS A 8 -11.35 -26.23 22.64
N LYS A 9 -10.45 -27.18 22.79
CA LYS A 9 -9.01 -26.98 22.60
C LYS A 9 -8.69 -26.73 21.12
N ILE A 10 -8.04 -25.62 20.83
CA ILE A 10 -7.54 -25.24 19.51
C ILE A 10 -6.02 -25.18 19.59
N ARG A 11 -5.35 -25.96 18.73
CA ARG A 11 -3.90 -25.91 18.57
C ARG A 11 -3.55 -24.84 17.54
N ILE A 12 -2.73 -23.87 17.95
CA ILE A 12 -2.27 -22.81 17.05
C ILE A 12 -1.26 -23.39 16.05
N ASP A 13 -1.55 -23.19 14.76
CA ASP A 13 -0.68 -23.56 13.65
C ASP A 13 -0.14 -22.29 12.97
N PRO A 14 1.18 -22.01 13.04
CA PRO A 14 1.79 -20.87 12.36
C PRO A 14 1.52 -20.82 10.85
N LYS A 15 1.27 -21.97 10.20
CA LYS A 15 0.93 -22.02 8.77
C LYS A 15 -0.44 -21.42 8.47
N ARG A 16 -1.29 -21.26 9.48
CA ARG A 16 -2.61 -20.62 9.39
C ARG A 16 -2.59 -19.16 9.81
N ALA A 17 -1.42 -18.58 10.10
CA ALA A 17 -1.31 -17.15 10.33
C ALA A 17 -1.63 -16.41 9.02
N ILE A 18 -2.62 -15.51 9.08
CA ILE A 18 -3.10 -14.71 7.94
C ILE A 18 -2.84 -13.21 8.12
N GLY A 19 -2.44 -12.79 9.32
CA GLY A 19 -2.09 -11.40 9.61
C GLY A 19 -1.22 -11.29 10.85
N LYS A 20 -0.30 -10.31 10.83
CA LYS A 20 0.58 -9.98 11.94
C LYS A 20 0.51 -8.47 12.21
N GLY A 21 -0.04 -8.08 13.35
CA GLY A 21 -0.13 -6.69 13.81
C GLY A 21 0.89 -6.39 14.91
N GLY A 22 0.92 -5.16 15.42
CA GLY A 22 1.78 -4.80 16.57
C GLY A 22 1.36 -5.48 17.88
N GLU A 23 0.07 -5.82 18.02
CA GLU A 23 -0.52 -6.24 19.30
C GLU A 23 -1.01 -7.70 19.33
N ALA A 24 -1.27 -8.26 18.16
CA ALA A 24 -1.86 -9.59 18.01
C ALA A 24 -1.46 -10.24 16.68
N ASP A 25 -1.57 -11.56 16.64
CA ASP A 25 -1.50 -12.35 15.42
C ASP A 25 -2.88 -12.90 15.08
N ILE A 26 -3.20 -12.95 13.79
CA ILE A 26 -4.49 -13.43 13.28
C ILE A 26 -4.31 -14.81 12.63
N PHE A 27 -5.08 -15.79 13.09
CA PHE A 27 -5.06 -17.16 12.58
C PHE A 27 -6.41 -17.53 11.95
N ASP A 28 -6.38 -18.14 10.77
CA ASP A 28 -7.59 -18.72 10.17
C ASP A 28 -7.99 -20.02 10.89
N LEU A 29 -9.19 -20.04 11.48
CA LEU A 29 -9.75 -21.23 12.11
C LEU A 29 -10.53 -22.12 11.12
N GLY A 30 -10.72 -21.65 9.89
CA GLY A 30 -11.58 -22.22 8.88
C GLY A 30 -13.05 -21.84 9.08
N LYS A 31 -13.89 -22.20 8.11
CA LYS A 31 -15.36 -21.96 8.14
C LYS A 31 -15.74 -20.48 8.33
N GLY A 32 -14.91 -19.56 7.86
CA GLY A 32 -15.17 -18.12 7.96
C GLY A 32 -14.94 -17.54 9.37
N GLN A 33 -14.15 -18.21 10.22
CA GLN A 33 -13.73 -17.67 11.52
C GLN A 33 -12.22 -17.45 11.58
N ALA A 34 -11.82 -16.40 12.29
CA ALA A 34 -10.43 -16.11 12.62
C ALA A 34 -10.25 -15.97 14.13
N LEU A 35 -9.06 -16.31 14.61
CA LEU A 35 -8.62 -16.06 15.98
C LEU A 35 -7.66 -14.88 15.99
N LYS A 36 -7.99 -13.84 16.74
CA LYS A 36 -7.03 -12.81 17.17
C LYS A 36 -6.37 -13.27 18.47
N LEU A 37 -5.08 -13.54 18.44
CA LEU A 37 -4.30 -13.98 19.59
C LEU A 37 -3.35 -12.86 20.05
N PHE A 38 -3.48 -12.40 21.28
CA PHE A 38 -2.69 -11.27 21.79
C PHE A 38 -1.25 -11.65 22.07
N LYS A 39 -0.33 -10.74 21.71
CA LYS A 39 1.10 -10.87 21.97
C LYS A 39 1.38 -10.65 23.45
N GLN A 40 2.05 -11.61 24.07
CA GLN A 40 2.50 -11.53 25.45
C GLN A 40 3.71 -10.58 25.57
N PRO A 41 4.01 -10.02 26.76
CA PRO A 41 5.17 -9.13 26.94
C PRO A 41 6.50 -9.78 26.53
N GLY A 42 6.64 -11.10 26.66
CA GLY A 42 7.81 -11.85 26.20
C GLY A 42 7.87 -12.15 24.69
N HIS A 43 6.98 -11.56 23.89
CA HIS A 43 6.94 -11.80 22.44
C HIS A 43 8.19 -11.23 21.74
N PRO A 44 8.77 -11.90 20.73
CA PRO A 44 9.98 -11.44 20.04
C PRO A 44 9.87 -10.04 19.44
N ASP A 45 8.70 -9.64 18.94
CA ASP A 45 8.46 -8.28 18.44
C ASP A 45 8.69 -7.18 19.51
N TYR A 46 8.61 -7.51 20.81
CA TYR A 46 8.87 -6.58 21.91
C TYR A 46 10.28 -6.73 22.50
N GLN A 47 11.13 -7.57 21.90
CA GLN A 47 12.47 -7.82 22.41
C GLN A 47 13.32 -6.55 22.36
N GLY A 48 13.86 -6.15 23.51
CA GLY A 48 14.64 -4.90 23.64
C GLY A 48 13.79 -3.63 23.74
N ALA A 49 12.46 -3.74 23.82
CA ALA A 49 11.54 -2.61 23.90
C ALA A 49 10.73 -2.64 25.23
N PRO A 50 11.33 -2.29 26.39
CA PRO A 50 10.68 -2.43 27.70
C PRO A 50 9.37 -1.64 27.83
N GLN A 51 9.27 -0.49 27.15
CA GLN A 51 8.03 0.29 27.11
C GLN A 51 6.90 -0.45 26.40
N GLU A 52 7.19 -1.17 25.32
CA GLU A 52 6.19 -1.98 24.60
C GLU A 52 5.77 -3.22 25.39
N GLN A 53 6.72 -3.83 26.11
CA GLN A 53 6.42 -4.93 27.03
C GLN A 53 5.48 -4.48 28.15
N GLN A 54 5.72 -3.31 28.72
CA GLN A 54 4.86 -2.71 29.74
C GLN A 54 3.48 -2.35 29.17
N ALA A 55 3.43 -1.76 27.97
CA ALA A 55 2.17 -1.45 27.29
C ALA A 55 1.36 -2.72 27.01
N ALA A 56 2.00 -3.80 26.54
CA ALA A 56 1.35 -5.10 26.36
C ALA A 56 0.80 -5.66 27.66
N GLN A 57 1.54 -5.55 28.78
CA GLN A 57 1.07 -6.00 30.09
C GLN A 57 -0.17 -5.22 30.55
N ALA A 58 -0.16 -3.89 30.42
CA ALA A 58 -1.30 -3.04 30.77
C ALA A 58 -2.53 -3.35 29.91
N ARG A 59 -2.35 -3.46 28.59
CA ARG A 59 -3.42 -3.82 27.64
C ARG A 59 -4.03 -5.18 27.96
N LEU A 60 -3.21 -6.19 28.22
CA LEU A 60 -3.70 -7.55 28.57
C LEU A 60 -4.47 -7.57 29.89
N ALA A 61 -4.09 -6.75 30.87
CA ALA A 61 -4.81 -6.61 32.13
C ALA A 61 -6.19 -5.94 31.93
N GLU A 62 -6.26 -4.91 31.09
CA GLU A 62 -7.52 -4.27 30.71
C GLU A 62 -8.42 -5.25 29.94
N HIS A 63 -7.87 -6.01 28.98
CA HIS A 63 -8.61 -6.97 28.15
C HIS A 63 -9.33 -8.05 28.97
N GLN A 64 -8.85 -8.38 30.19
CA GLN A 64 -9.57 -9.28 31.08
C GLN A 64 -10.95 -8.75 31.47
N HIS A 65 -11.13 -7.44 31.55
CA HIS A 65 -12.40 -6.84 31.96
C HIS A 65 -13.17 -6.30 30.74
N LYS A 66 -12.45 -5.65 29.82
CA LYS A 66 -13.01 -4.99 28.64
C LYS A 66 -13.77 -5.95 27.74
N LEU A 67 -13.14 -7.06 27.34
CA LEU A 67 -13.73 -8.00 26.37
C LEU A 67 -14.95 -8.76 26.89
N ARG A 68 -15.05 -8.95 28.21
CA ARG A 68 -16.22 -9.57 28.86
C ARG A 68 -17.43 -8.62 28.91
N GLN A 69 -17.18 -7.32 28.79
CA GLN A 69 -18.19 -6.26 28.80
C GLN A 69 -18.41 -5.68 27.40
N PHE A 70 -17.94 -6.36 26.36
CA PHE A 70 -18.04 -5.89 24.99
C PHE A 70 -19.51 -5.66 24.61
N PRO A 71 -19.86 -4.51 24.01
CA PRO A 71 -21.25 -4.18 23.70
C PRO A 71 -21.85 -5.20 22.73
N GLY A 72 -23.05 -5.69 23.05
CA GLY A 72 -23.84 -6.52 22.14
C GLY A 72 -24.59 -5.69 21.09
N GLN A 73 -25.16 -6.36 20.08
CA GLN A 73 -26.03 -5.76 19.05
C GLN A 73 -25.37 -4.67 18.19
N LEU A 74 -24.08 -4.80 17.88
CA LEU A 74 -23.40 -3.90 16.96
C LEU A 74 -23.85 -4.10 15.50
N PRO A 75 -23.66 -3.10 14.62
CA PRO A 75 -23.93 -3.24 13.19
C PRO A 75 -23.15 -4.42 12.60
N GLY A 76 -23.77 -5.18 11.69
CA GLY A 76 -23.15 -6.36 11.06
C GLY A 76 -21.89 -6.07 10.22
N ARG A 77 -21.52 -4.80 10.03
CA ARG A 77 -20.26 -4.34 9.44
C ARG A 77 -19.11 -4.24 10.44
N VAL A 78 -19.36 -4.39 11.73
CA VAL A 78 -18.33 -4.39 12.77
C VAL A 78 -17.90 -5.82 13.03
N ILE A 79 -16.62 -6.13 12.80
CA ILE A 79 -16.02 -7.42 13.15
C ILE A 79 -15.62 -7.34 14.62
N HIS A 80 -16.40 -7.99 15.46
CA HIS A 80 -16.25 -7.95 16.91
C HIS A 80 -15.98 -9.35 17.50
N PRO A 81 -15.55 -9.43 18.77
CA PRO A 81 -15.44 -10.70 19.47
C PRO A 81 -16.76 -11.47 19.47
N GLU A 82 -16.76 -12.72 18.96
CA GLU A 82 -17.89 -13.66 19.02
C GLU A 82 -17.72 -14.67 20.16
N ALA A 83 -16.48 -15.05 20.45
CA ALA A 83 -16.14 -15.94 21.56
C ALA A 83 -14.73 -15.63 22.08
N LEU A 84 -14.55 -15.67 23.39
CA LEU A 84 -13.24 -15.45 24.00
C LEU A 84 -12.35 -16.69 23.81
N ALA A 85 -11.06 -16.46 23.54
CA ALA A 85 -10.03 -17.48 23.57
C ALA A 85 -9.30 -17.40 24.92
N THR A 86 -9.31 -18.49 25.67
CA THR A 86 -8.78 -18.52 27.05
C THR A 86 -7.68 -19.56 27.24
N ASP A 87 -7.06 -19.52 28.41
CA ASP A 87 -6.29 -20.66 28.95
C ASP A 87 -7.19 -21.90 29.19
N ALA A 88 -6.57 -23.00 29.62
CA ALA A 88 -7.26 -24.26 29.88
C ALA A 88 -8.26 -24.19 31.05
N GLN A 89 -8.06 -23.25 31.97
CA GLN A 89 -8.88 -23.06 33.15
C GLN A 89 -10.03 -22.06 32.93
N GLY A 90 -10.09 -21.41 31.76
CA GLY A 90 -11.06 -20.36 31.43
C GLY A 90 -10.82 -19.04 32.16
N GLN A 91 -9.69 -18.88 32.85
CA GLN A 91 -9.43 -17.74 33.72
C GLN A 91 -8.88 -16.55 32.94
N GLN A 92 -7.81 -16.78 32.18
CA GLN A 92 -7.16 -15.71 31.40
C GLN A 92 -7.68 -15.68 29.98
N VAL A 93 -8.06 -14.49 29.51
CA VAL A 93 -8.32 -14.20 28.10
C VAL A 93 -7.00 -13.96 27.39
N LEU A 94 -6.74 -14.78 26.38
CA LEU A 94 -5.55 -14.76 25.53
C LEU A 94 -5.84 -14.13 24.17
N GLY A 95 -7.12 -13.99 23.81
CA GLY A 95 -7.57 -13.52 22.50
C GLY A 95 -9.08 -13.69 22.34
N TYR A 96 -9.54 -13.65 21.09
CA TYR A 96 -10.93 -13.94 20.75
C TYR A 96 -11.09 -14.47 19.33
N ALA A 97 -12.12 -15.28 19.11
CA ALA A 97 -12.61 -15.63 17.78
C ALA A 97 -13.59 -14.57 17.27
N MET A 98 -13.54 -14.35 15.97
CA MET A 98 -14.39 -13.41 15.23
C MET A 98 -14.66 -13.92 13.81
N ARG A 99 -15.65 -13.32 13.14
CA ARG A 99 -15.87 -13.56 11.70
C ARG A 99 -14.65 -13.13 10.87
N LEU A 100 -14.24 -13.99 9.95
CA LEU A 100 -13.23 -13.69 8.94
C LEU A 100 -13.90 -13.11 7.69
N VAL A 101 -13.53 -11.89 7.31
CA VAL A 101 -13.96 -11.28 6.03
C VAL A 101 -12.99 -11.73 4.93
N GLN A 102 -13.42 -12.66 4.09
CA GLN A 102 -12.60 -13.20 3.00
C GLN A 102 -12.70 -12.33 1.74
N GLY A 103 -11.60 -12.24 0.99
CA GLY A 103 -11.55 -11.51 -0.29
C GLY A 103 -11.75 -10.00 -0.16
N ALA A 104 -11.53 -9.44 1.03
CA ALA A 104 -11.55 -8.00 1.24
C ALA A 104 -10.17 -7.37 1.08
N GLU A 105 -10.16 -6.08 0.75
CA GLU A 105 -8.97 -5.23 0.64
C GLU A 105 -9.00 -4.18 1.73
N VAL A 106 -7.86 -3.82 2.32
CA VAL A 106 -7.80 -2.69 3.26
C VAL A 106 -8.13 -1.39 2.53
N LEU A 107 -8.87 -0.48 3.18
CA LEU A 107 -9.26 0.80 2.61
C LEU A 107 -8.05 1.64 2.20
N ALA A 108 -6.91 1.48 2.86
CA ALA A 108 -5.65 2.13 2.50
C ALA A 108 -5.28 1.94 1.02
N ARG A 109 -5.61 0.79 0.41
CA ARG A 109 -5.38 0.55 -1.03
C ARG A 109 -6.22 1.47 -1.92
N TYR A 110 -7.38 1.93 -1.48
CA TYR A 110 -8.24 2.83 -2.26
C TYR A 110 -7.70 4.27 -2.34
N GLY A 111 -6.70 4.61 -1.50
CA GLY A 111 -5.86 5.79 -1.66
C GLY A 111 -4.63 5.58 -2.56
N ASP A 112 -4.38 4.35 -3.04
CA ASP A 112 -3.30 4.05 -3.98
C ASP A 112 -3.77 4.25 -5.43
N ARG A 113 -3.13 5.20 -6.12
CA ARG A 113 -3.46 5.54 -7.49
C ARG A 113 -3.37 4.36 -8.46
N SER A 114 -2.33 3.52 -8.35
CA SER A 114 -2.15 2.39 -9.27
C SER A 114 -3.20 1.29 -9.06
N PHE A 115 -3.60 1.06 -7.81
CA PHE A 115 -4.70 0.15 -7.51
C PHE A 115 -6.03 0.69 -8.05
N ARG A 116 -6.28 1.98 -7.88
CA ARG A 116 -7.52 2.63 -8.34
C ARG A 116 -7.64 2.70 -9.85
N GLN A 117 -6.55 3.06 -10.52
CA GLN A 117 -6.48 3.10 -11.98
C GLN A 117 -6.48 1.70 -12.63
N ALA A 118 -6.30 0.63 -11.85
CA ALA A 118 -6.46 -0.74 -12.30
C ALA A 118 -7.92 -1.24 -12.28
N GLY A 119 -8.90 -0.33 -12.25
CA GLY A 119 -10.31 -0.67 -12.53
C GLY A 119 -11.31 -0.34 -11.43
N ILE A 120 -11.01 0.57 -10.51
CA ILE A 120 -11.93 0.99 -9.43
C ILE A 120 -12.38 2.43 -9.67
N PRO A 121 -13.62 2.64 -10.18
CA PRO A 121 -14.17 3.97 -10.43
C PRO A 121 -14.28 4.81 -9.16
N GLN A 122 -14.33 6.14 -9.32
CA GLN A 122 -14.57 7.05 -8.21
C GLN A 122 -15.93 6.84 -7.53
N GLN A 123 -16.97 6.48 -8.30
CA GLN A 123 -18.30 6.21 -7.75
C GLN A 123 -18.31 5.06 -6.74
N THR A 124 -17.50 4.02 -6.95
CA THR A 124 -17.36 2.90 -6.02
C THR A 124 -16.82 3.35 -4.66
N VAL A 125 -15.91 4.34 -4.63
CA VAL A 125 -15.44 4.92 -3.36
C VAL A 125 -16.56 5.63 -2.63
N VAL A 126 -17.39 6.39 -3.34
CA VAL A 126 -18.53 7.08 -2.74
C VAL A 126 -19.46 6.06 -2.06
N GLU A 127 -19.74 4.95 -2.72
CA GLU A 127 -20.57 3.85 -2.20
C GLU A 127 -19.95 3.19 -0.96
N ILE A 128 -18.63 2.97 -0.95
CA ILE A 128 -17.90 2.47 0.22
C ILE A 128 -18.04 3.42 1.42
N PHE A 129 -17.85 4.72 1.20
CA PHE A 129 -17.97 5.71 2.28
C PHE A 129 -19.43 5.93 2.71
N GLN A 130 -20.40 5.69 1.84
CA GLN A 130 -21.83 5.67 2.19
C GLN A 130 -22.18 4.49 3.11
N ASP A 131 -21.66 3.29 2.86
CA ASP A 131 -21.83 2.11 3.74
C ASP A 131 -21.08 2.30 5.07
N LEU A 132 -19.86 2.84 5.02
CA LEU A 132 -19.06 3.16 6.20
C LEU A 132 -19.75 4.21 7.08
N HIS A 133 -20.25 5.30 6.49
CA HIS A 133 -20.97 6.38 7.20
C HIS A 133 -22.12 5.81 8.03
N ALA A 134 -22.96 4.96 7.42
CA ALA A 134 -24.09 4.34 8.11
C ALA A 134 -23.66 3.44 9.29
N THR A 135 -22.46 2.84 9.21
CA THR A 135 -21.89 2.02 10.28
C THR A 135 -21.38 2.89 11.43
N VAL A 136 -20.65 3.96 11.12
CA VAL A 136 -20.13 4.93 12.11
C VAL A 136 -21.28 5.59 12.88
N SER A 137 -22.31 6.09 12.20
CA SER A 137 -23.47 6.71 12.87
C SER A 137 -24.18 5.75 13.83
N LYS A 138 -24.31 4.47 13.45
CA LYS A 138 -24.92 3.45 14.32
C LYS A 138 -24.04 3.11 15.53
N LEU A 139 -22.71 3.04 15.37
CA LEU A 139 -21.80 2.86 16.50
C LEU A 139 -21.93 3.99 17.52
N HIS A 140 -21.93 5.23 17.05
CA HIS A 140 -22.11 6.41 17.91
C HIS A 140 -23.49 6.42 18.60
N PHE A 141 -24.55 5.99 17.90
CA PHE A 141 -25.87 5.82 18.52
C PHE A 141 -25.84 4.82 19.69
N HIS A 142 -25.01 3.77 19.60
CA HIS A 142 -24.77 2.81 20.68
C HIS A 142 -23.71 3.27 21.69
N GLN A 143 -23.29 4.55 21.66
CA GLN A 143 -22.27 5.13 22.55
C GLN A 143 -20.91 4.42 22.46
N VAL A 144 -20.58 3.90 21.27
CA VAL A 144 -19.28 3.30 20.96
C VAL A 144 -18.51 4.25 20.08
N VAL A 145 -17.29 4.61 20.50
CA VAL A 145 -16.33 5.42 19.73
C VAL A 145 -15.27 4.48 19.17
N ILE A 146 -14.96 4.58 17.88
CA ILE A 146 -13.98 3.73 17.19
C ILE A 146 -12.58 4.00 17.74
N GLY A 147 -12.19 5.26 17.92
CA GLY A 147 -10.90 5.63 18.51
C GLY A 147 -9.79 5.71 17.46
N ASP A 148 -8.93 4.70 17.36
CA ASP A 148 -7.91 4.62 16.30
C ASP A 148 -8.54 4.25 14.94
N PHE A 149 -9.40 5.15 14.45
CA PHE A 149 -10.11 4.99 13.20
C PHE A 149 -9.20 5.36 12.02
N ASN A 150 -8.72 4.35 11.30
CA ASN A 150 -7.78 4.53 10.20
C ASN A 150 -8.09 3.58 9.03
N ASP A 151 -7.43 3.83 7.89
CA ASP A 151 -7.66 3.12 6.63
C ASP A 151 -7.12 1.68 6.59
N LEU A 152 -6.37 1.24 7.61
CA LEU A 152 -5.95 -0.16 7.79
C LEU A 152 -6.96 -0.95 8.63
N ASN A 153 -7.74 -0.26 9.46
CA ASN A 153 -8.81 -0.84 10.28
C ASN A 153 -10.17 -0.88 9.56
N VAL A 154 -10.21 -0.56 8.27
CA VAL A 154 -11.38 -0.72 7.39
C VAL A 154 -11.08 -1.73 6.29
N LEU A 155 -11.83 -2.82 6.24
CA LEU A 155 -11.81 -3.80 5.15
C LEU A 155 -12.94 -3.53 4.18
N VAL A 156 -12.66 -3.64 2.88
CA VAL A 156 -13.62 -3.39 1.81
C VAL A 156 -13.85 -4.64 1.00
N GLN A 157 -15.11 -5.09 0.92
CA GLN A 157 -15.54 -6.19 0.07
C GLN A 157 -16.62 -5.69 -0.92
N GLY A 158 -16.24 -5.51 -2.18
CA GLY A 158 -17.08 -4.80 -3.14
C GLY A 158 -17.28 -3.35 -2.70
N GLN A 159 -18.54 -2.98 -2.40
CA GLN A 159 -18.90 -1.65 -1.87
C GLN A 159 -19.11 -1.65 -0.35
N SER A 160 -18.95 -2.81 0.30
CA SER A 160 -19.20 -2.97 1.73
C SER A 160 -17.95 -2.64 2.55
N ALA A 161 -18.07 -1.75 3.53
CA ALA A 161 -17.00 -1.38 4.45
C ALA A 161 -17.21 -2.09 5.80
N TYR A 162 -16.17 -2.78 6.27
CA TYR A 162 -16.17 -3.48 7.54
C TYR A 162 -15.11 -2.90 8.47
N LEU A 163 -15.52 -2.56 9.69
CA LEU A 163 -14.60 -2.13 10.73
C LEU A 163 -14.03 -3.35 11.44
N ILE A 164 -12.71 -3.41 11.57
CA ILE A 164 -11.99 -4.43 12.33
C ILE A 164 -11.34 -3.81 13.56
N ASP A 165 -10.62 -4.63 14.33
CA ASP A 165 -9.91 -4.19 15.54
C ASP A 165 -10.86 -3.64 16.62
N ALA A 166 -12.09 -4.15 16.68
CA ALA A 166 -13.13 -3.59 17.55
C ALA A 166 -12.80 -3.66 19.05
N ASP A 167 -11.84 -4.50 19.46
CA ASP A 167 -11.31 -4.52 20.84
C ASP A 167 -10.58 -3.24 21.24
N SER A 168 -10.14 -2.41 20.28
CA SER A 168 -9.56 -1.09 20.57
C SER A 168 -10.61 0.01 20.75
N PHE A 169 -11.90 -0.25 20.43
CA PHE A 169 -12.97 0.75 20.54
C PHE A 169 -13.17 1.22 21.99
N GLN A 170 -13.69 2.43 22.14
CA GLN A 170 -14.08 3.00 23.42
C GLN A 170 -15.56 2.75 23.69
N TYR A 171 -15.86 2.30 24.91
CA TYR A 171 -17.22 2.13 25.41
C TYR A 171 -17.20 2.05 26.94
N GLY A 172 -18.26 2.54 27.59
CA GLY A 172 -18.30 2.62 29.04
C GLY A 172 -17.09 3.38 29.60
N SER A 173 -16.34 2.75 30.50
CA SER A 173 -15.10 3.32 31.08
C SER A 173 -13.83 2.94 30.33
N PHE A 174 -13.92 2.14 29.26
CA PHE A 174 -12.75 1.69 28.50
C PHE A 174 -12.43 2.69 27.40
N LEU A 175 -11.23 3.27 27.46
CA LEU A 175 -10.78 4.32 26.53
C LEU A 175 -9.74 3.77 25.56
N CYS A 176 -9.73 4.30 24.34
CA CYS A 176 -8.70 4.02 23.36
C CYS A 176 -7.55 5.01 23.58
N GLN A 177 -6.36 4.48 23.83
CA GLN A 177 -5.16 5.28 24.13
C GLN A 177 -4.20 5.35 22.93
N VAL A 178 -4.51 4.63 21.86
CA VAL A 178 -3.69 4.54 20.65
C VAL A 178 -4.27 5.40 19.55
N PHE A 179 -3.43 5.77 18.59
CA PHE A 179 -3.85 6.50 17.41
C PHE A 179 -2.84 6.32 16.27
N THR A 180 -3.32 6.49 15.05
CA THR A 180 -2.49 6.63 13.85
C THR A 180 -2.33 8.11 13.51
N SER A 181 -1.09 8.60 13.42
CA SER A 181 -0.76 10.04 13.27
C SER A 181 -1.53 10.74 12.15
N ARG A 182 -1.79 10.05 11.03
CA ARG A 182 -2.51 10.64 9.89
C ARG A 182 -3.98 10.94 10.20
N PHE A 183 -4.62 10.17 11.08
CA PHE A 183 -6.07 10.17 11.26
C PHE A 183 -6.52 10.75 12.60
N VAL A 184 -5.60 10.97 13.54
CA VAL A 184 -5.92 11.58 14.83
C VAL A 184 -6.39 13.03 14.66
N ASP A 185 -7.47 13.37 15.35
CA ASP A 185 -7.96 14.75 15.39
C ASP A 185 -6.96 15.63 16.18
N PRO A 186 -6.35 16.66 15.57
CA PRO A 186 -5.39 17.54 16.25
C PRO A 186 -5.99 18.26 17.46
N LEU A 187 -7.31 18.40 17.56
CA LEU A 187 -7.97 18.97 18.74
C LEU A 187 -7.96 18.04 19.96
N ARG A 188 -7.70 16.75 19.77
CA ARG A 188 -7.47 15.79 20.86
C ARG A 188 -6.00 15.75 21.29
N CYS A 189 -5.10 16.36 20.52
CA CYS A 189 -3.67 16.39 20.79
C CYS A 189 -3.25 17.62 21.61
N ASP A 190 -2.07 17.54 22.24
CA ASP A 190 -1.45 18.69 22.89
C ASP A 190 -0.95 19.71 21.84
N PRO A 191 -1.54 20.93 21.78
CA PRO A 191 -1.18 21.93 20.78
C PRO A 191 0.19 22.58 21.02
N GLN A 192 0.82 22.38 22.19
CA GLN A 192 2.12 22.95 22.52
C GLN A 192 3.30 22.07 22.04
N GLN A 193 3.02 20.88 21.52
CA GLN A 193 4.04 19.94 21.08
C GLN A 193 4.41 20.16 19.61
N ASN A 194 5.63 19.76 19.26
CA ASN A 194 6.11 19.74 17.87
C ASN A 194 5.84 18.40 17.17
N ARG A 195 4.92 17.60 17.73
CA ARG A 195 4.45 16.32 17.20
C ARG A 195 3.10 16.01 17.81
N LEU A 196 2.31 15.18 17.13
CA LEU A 196 1.03 14.72 17.66
C LEU A 196 1.25 13.86 18.91
N ILE A 197 0.68 14.30 20.03
CA ILE A 197 0.60 13.58 21.29
C ILE A 197 -0.85 13.66 21.74
N LEU A 198 -1.54 12.52 21.81
CA LEU A 198 -2.92 12.46 22.30
C LEU A 198 -2.95 12.93 23.76
N HIS A 199 -3.78 13.94 24.04
CA HIS A 199 -3.93 14.57 25.36
C HIS A 199 -5.34 14.40 25.92
N GLN A 200 -6.35 14.31 25.05
CA GLN A 200 -7.73 14.02 25.41
C GLN A 200 -8.16 12.68 24.80
N PRO A 201 -9.11 11.96 25.43
CA PRO A 201 -9.69 10.76 24.83
C PRO A 201 -10.32 11.07 23.47
N HIS A 202 -10.40 10.04 22.62
CA HIS A 202 -11.19 10.12 21.41
C HIS A 202 -12.68 10.31 21.73
N ASN A 203 -13.42 10.82 20.76
CA ASN A 203 -14.87 10.98 20.83
C ASN A 203 -15.49 10.78 19.45
N SER A 204 -16.82 10.86 19.36
CA SER A 204 -17.52 10.71 18.08
C SER A 204 -17.08 11.72 17.03
N ASP A 205 -16.69 12.93 17.45
CA ASP A 205 -16.19 13.98 16.58
C ASP A 205 -14.81 13.65 15.98
N SER A 206 -13.92 13.02 16.75
CA SER A 206 -12.62 12.58 16.26
C SER A 206 -12.75 11.42 15.26
N ASP A 207 -13.74 10.55 15.44
CA ASP A 207 -14.03 9.50 14.44
C ASP A 207 -14.52 10.12 13.11
N TRP A 208 -15.36 11.16 13.16
CA TRP A 208 -15.81 11.85 11.95
C TRP A 208 -14.71 12.68 11.28
N TYR A 209 -13.78 13.22 12.05
CA TYR A 209 -12.56 13.81 11.52
C TYR A 209 -11.77 12.75 10.73
N ALA A 210 -11.50 11.59 11.34
CA ALA A 210 -10.79 10.49 10.69
C ALA A 210 -11.49 9.98 9.42
N PHE A 211 -12.83 9.85 9.46
CA PHE A 211 -13.66 9.55 8.30
C PHE A 211 -13.40 10.52 7.14
N THR A 212 -13.35 11.82 7.45
CA THR A 212 -13.15 12.89 6.47
C THR A 212 -11.73 12.85 5.87
N VAL A 213 -10.71 12.56 6.69
CA VAL A 213 -9.32 12.33 6.23
C VAL A 213 -9.27 11.16 5.25
N MET A 214 -9.85 10.01 5.61
CA MET A 214 -9.88 8.83 4.74
C MET A 214 -10.62 9.08 3.43
N LEU A 215 -11.72 9.84 3.46
CA LEU A 215 -12.50 10.21 2.28
C LEU A 215 -11.66 11.05 1.33
N MET A 216 -11.03 12.12 1.83
CA MET A 216 -10.16 12.97 1.02
C MET A 216 -9.01 12.17 0.40
N GLN A 217 -8.34 11.34 1.20
CA GLN A 217 -7.25 10.48 0.74
C GLN A 217 -7.71 9.52 -0.37
N SER A 218 -8.90 8.93 -0.24
CA SER A 218 -9.44 7.99 -1.22
C SER A 218 -9.92 8.66 -2.50
N LEU A 219 -10.40 9.91 -2.44
CA LEU A 219 -10.85 10.65 -3.61
C LEU A 219 -9.70 11.31 -4.38
N LEU A 220 -8.66 11.78 -3.68
CA LEU A 220 -7.60 12.63 -4.25
C LEU A 220 -6.20 11.99 -4.28
N PHE A 221 -6.02 10.82 -3.66
CA PHE A 221 -4.71 10.19 -3.45
C PHE A 221 -3.74 11.02 -2.61
N VAL A 222 -4.27 11.92 -1.78
CA VAL A 222 -3.53 12.76 -0.83
C VAL A 222 -4.39 13.04 0.39
N ASP A 223 -3.80 12.95 1.57
CA ASP A 223 -4.44 13.36 2.83
C ASP A 223 -4.37 14.89 3.02
N PRO A 224 -5.11 15.46 3.99
CA PRO A 224 -5.18 16.91 4.17
C PRO A 224 -3.84 17.59 4.43
N TYR A 225 -2.85 16.88 4.97
CA TYR A 225 -1.54 17.41 5.33
C TYR A 225 -0.43 16.90 4.42
N GLY A 226 -0.79 16.27 3.29
CA GLY A 226 0.16 15.89 2.25
C GLY A 226 0.90 17.07 1.62
N GLY A 227 1.67 16.79 0.58
CA GLY A 227 2.47 17.80 -0.11
C GLY A 227 3.71 18.23 0.66
N VAL A 228 4.46 19.16 0.06
CA VAL A 228 5.72 19.66 0.61
C VAL A 228 5.51 21.11 1.05
N TYR A 229 5.55 21.35 2.36
CA TYR A 229 5.51 22.69 2.91
C TYR A 229 6.87 23.39 2.75
N ARG A 230 6.88 24.50 2.03
CA ARG A 230 8.09 25.31 1.76
C ARG A 230 7.81 26.77 2.12
N PRO A 231 7.85 27.13 3.41
CA PRO A 231 7.62 28.50 3.82
C PRO A 231 8.70 29.41 3.24
N GLN A 232 8.29 30.62 2.84
CA GLN A 232 9.20 31.66 2.39
C GLN A 232 10.21 32.02 3.47
N ASN A 233 9.79 32.00 4.74
CA ASN A 233 10.67 32.15 5.89
C ASN A 233 11.16 30.77 6.38
N PRO A 234 12.46 30.43 6.23
CA PRO A 234 12.99 29.15 6.69
C PRO A 234 12.82 28.88 8.18
N ALA A 235 12.70 29.92 9.02
CA ALA A 235 12.46 29.78 10.46
C ALA A 235 11.07 29.22 10.79
N GLN A 236 10.13 29.25 9.83
CA GLN A 236 8.79 28.67 9.97
C GLN A 236 8.72 27.22 9.48
N ARG A 237 9.83 26.61 9.06
CA ARG A 237 9.85 25.19 8.71
C ARG A 237 9.46 24.35 9.91
N LEU A 238 8.61 23.36 9.68
CA LEU A 238 8.21 22.39 10.70
C LEU A 238 8.29 20.96 10.15
N PRO A 239 8.48 19.97 11.03
CA PRO A 239 8.29 18.57 10.68
C PRO A 239 6.88 18.32 10.13
N HIS A 240 6.74 17.34 9.25
CA HIS A 240 5.45 16.99 8.63
C HIS A 240 4.36 16.73 9.69
N ASP A 241 4.67 15.93 10.71
CA ASP A 241 3.76 15.57 11.81
C ASP A 241 3.32 16.75 12.69
N ALA A 242 3.98 17.90 12.62
CA ALA A 242 3.56 19.11 13.35
C ALA A 242 2.55 19.95 12.56
N ARG A 243 2.39 19.69 11.24
CA ARG A 243 1.50 20.48 10.37
C ARG A 243 0.03 20.44 10.79
N PRO A 244 -0.52 19.30 11.25
CA PRO A 244 -1.90 19.27 11.73
C PRO A 244 -2.16 20.22 12.89
N LEU A 245 -1.21 20.35 13.82
CA LEU A 245 -1.31 21.27 14.96
C LEU A 245 -1.28 22.75 14.54
N GLN A 246 -0.78 23.06 13.36
CA GLN A 246 -0.70 24.41 12.81
C GLN A 246 -1.69 24.65 11.65
N ARG A 247 -2.54 23.67 11.33
CA ARG A 247 -3.53 23.73 10.24
C ARG A 247 -2.89 24.00 8.88
N ILE A 248 -1.67 23.50 8.67
CA ILE A 248 -0.93 23.69 7.40
C ILE A 248 -1.31 22.57 6.44
N THR A 249 -2.45 22.73 5.79
CA THR A 249 -3.03 21.73 4.88
C THR A 249 -2.48 21.86 3.45
N VAL A 250 -2.91 20.98 2.54
CA VAL A 250 -2.69 21.09 1.10
C VAL A 250 -3.35 22.31 0.44
N PHE A 251 -4.23 23.02 1.14
CA PHE A 251 -4.83 24.28 0.68
C PHE A 251 -3.97 25.50 1.02
N HIS A 252 -2.99 25.35 1.91
CA HIS A 252 -2.09 26.43 2.30
C HIS A 252 -1.24 26.87 1.09
N PRO A 253 -1.11 28.19 0.81
CA PRO A 253 -0.43 28.70 -0.40
C PRO A 253 1.06 28.32 -0.50
N GLU A 254 1.70 28.08 0.64
CA GLU A 254 3.11 27.66 0.70
C GLU A 254 3.29 26.12 0.76
N VAL A 255 2.21 25.36 0.58
CA VAL A 255 2.28 23.91 0.42
C VAL A 255 2.22 23.59 -1.07
N ARG A 256 3.29 22.96 -1.57
CA ARG A 256 3.30 22.41 -2.92
C ARG A 256 2.45 21.14 -2.92
N TYR A 257 1.33 21.18 -3.64
CA TYR A 257 0.47 20.03 -3.86
C TYR A 257 1.24 18.87 -4.54
N PRO A 258 1.10 17.60 -4.08
CA PRO A 258 1.81 16.48 -4.70
C PRO A 258 1.45 16.28 -6.17
N LYS A 259 2.46 16.06 -7.03
CA LYS A 259 2.20 15.76 -8.46
C LYS A 259 1.37 14.49 -8.68
N PRO A 260 1.55 13.39 -7.90
CA PRO A 260 0.76 12.19 -8.10
C PRO A 260 -0.71 12.30 -7.67
N ALA A 261 -1.08 13.30 -6.88
CA ALA A 261 -2.43 13.49 -6.39
C ALA A 261 -3.35 14.02 -7.51
N LEU A 262 -4.64 13.74 -7.42
CA LEU A 262 -5.61 14.38 -8.31
C LEU A 262 -5.81 15.84 -7.90
N PRO A 263 -5.95 16.80 -8.83
CA PRO A 263 -6.25 18.17 -8.47
C PRO A 263 -7.56 18.25 -7.68
N TYR A 264 -7.57 18.89 -6.51
CA TYR A 264 -8.79 18.98 -5.70
C TYR A 264 -9.92 19.76 -6.40
N GLY A 265 -9.59 20.62 -7.38
CA GLY A 265 -10.57 21.34 -8.21
C GLY A 265 -11.54 20.44 -8.99
N ILE A 266 -11.31 19.13 -9.08
CA ILE A 266 -12.27 18.18 -9.67
C ILE A 266 -13.50 17.93 -8.77
N LEU A 267 -13.42 18.25 -7.48
CA LEU A 267 -14.50 18.06 -6.51
C LEU A 267 -15.46 19.26 -6.50
N PRO A 268 -16.75 19.08 -6.12
CA PRO A 268 -17.69 20.19 -5.97
C PRO A 268 -17.29 21.17 -4.86
N ASP A 269 -17.68 22.44 -5.00
CA ASP A 269 -17.35 23.48 -4.02
C ASP A 269 -17.90 23.19 -2.63
N GLU A 270 -19.10 22.58 -2.52
CA GLU A 270 -19.67 22.21 -1.22
C GLU A 270 -18.80 21.20 -0.46
N LEU A 271 -18.20 20.23 -1.16
CA LEU A 271 -17.31 19.24 -0.54
C LEU A 271 -15.95 19.84 -0.19
N LEU A 272 -15.39 20.69 -1.07
CA LEU A 272 -14.15 21.41 -0.79
C LEU A 272 -14.31 22.37 0.39
N HIS A 273 -15.45 23.07 0.47
CA HIS A 273 -15.78 23.93 1.59
C HIS A 273 -15.84 23.12 2.89
N HIS A 274 -16.49 21.95 2.88
CA HIS A 274 -16.52 21.08 4.05
C HIS A 274 -15.11 20.63 4.48
N PHE A 275 -14.24 20.23 3.55
CA PHE A 275 -12.84 19.91 3.88
C PHE A 275 -12.11 21.09 4.52
N HIS A 276 -12.26 22.30 3.96
CA HIS A 276 -11.68 23.50 4.54
C HIS A 276 -12.21 23.78 5.96
N GLN A 277 -13.53 23.64 6.18
CA GLN A 277 -14.13 23.83 7.49
C GLN A 277 -13.57 22.84 8.53
N VAL A 278 -13.41 21.57 8.17
CA VAL A 278 -12.90 20.54 9.07
C VAL A 278 -11.40 20.72 9.36
N PHE A 279 -10.58 20.92 8.34
CA PHE A 279 -9.11 20.86 8.46
C PHE A 279 -8.44 22.20 8.81
N GLU A 280 -9.09 23.34 8.53
CA GLU A 280 -8.54 24.67 8.82
C GLU A 280 -9.37 25.47 9.83
N GLN A 281 -10.69 25.27 9.85
CA GLN A 281 -11.59 26.00 10.76
C GLN A 281 -12.04 25.18 11.97
N ASP A 282 -11.47 24.00 12.16
CA ASP A 282 -11.72 23.12 13.31
C ASP A 282 -13.20 22.74 13.49
N GLN A 283 -14.01 22.77 12.43
CA GLN A 283 -15.38 22.26 12.48
C GLN A 283 -15.35 20.76 12.76
N ARG A 284 -16.17 20.34 13.73
CA ARG A 284 -16.36 18.94 14.11
C ARG A 284 -17.85 18.59 14.11
N GLY A 285 -18.13 17.30 14.04
CA GLY A 285 -19.47 16.75 13.96
C GLY A 285 -19.59 15.68 12.88
N GLU A 286 -20.76 15.07 12.80
CA GLU A 286 -21.07 14.06 11.79
C GLU A 286 -20.85 14.58 10.37
N PHE A 287 -20.15 13.79 9.56
CA PHE A 287 -19.97 14.10 8.14
C PHE A 287 -21.35 14.24 7.48
N PRO A 288 -21.65 15.37 6.81
CA PRO A 288 -22.96 15.59 6.19
C PRO A 288 -23.20 14.59 5.05
N ARG A 289 -23.98 13.53 5.31
CA ARG A 289 -24.23 12.44 4.37
C ARG A 289 -24.71 12.90 2.98
N SER A 290 -25.46 14.00 2.93
CA SER A 290 -25.94 14.60 1.68
C SER A 290 -24.82 15.03 0.73
N LEU A 291 -23.59 15.28 1.21
CA LEU A 291 -22.43 15.57 0.36
C LEU A 291 -21.98 14.33 -0.41
N LEU A 292 -22.07 13.13 0.17
CA LEU A 292 -21.83 11.87 -0.54
C LEU A 292 -22.99 11.53 -1.48
N ASP A 293 -24.22 11.66 -1.00
CA ASP A 293 -25.41 11.26 -1.77
C ASP A 293 -25.63 12.10 -3.03
N ARG A 294 -25.13 13.34 -3.04
CA ARG A 294 -25.15 14.25 -4.21
C ARG A 294 -23.85 14.22 -5.02
N LEU A 295 -22.80 13.55 -4.55
CA LEU A 295 -21.55 13.44 -5.29
C LEU A 295 -21.78 12.55 -6.53
N ARG A 296 -21.58 13.13 -7.71
CA ARG A 296 -21.74 12.44 -9.00
C ARG A 296 -20.48 12.60 -9.79
N TRP A 297 -19.89 11.47 -10.17
CA TRP A 297 -18.72 11.45 -11.04
C TRP A 297 -19.13 11.29 -12.49
N THR A 298 -18.47 12.03 -13.37
CA THR A 298 -18.62 11.91 -14.82
C THR A 298 -17.25 11.89 -15.47
N THR A 299 -17.15 11.18 -16.58
CA THR A 299 -15.97 11.20 -17.44
C THR A 299 -16.16 12.27 -18.49
N CYS A 300 -15.23 13.22 -18.59
CA CYS A 300 -15.28 14.26 -19.62
C CYS A 300 -15.17 13.63 -21.01
N THR A 301 -16.11 13.92 -21.90
CA THR A 301 -16.10 13.40 -23.28
C THR A 301 -14.98 13.97 -24.15
N THR A 302 -14.40 15.10 -23.75
CA THR A 302 -13.33 15.77 -24.49
C THR A 302 -11.94 15.27 -24.08
N CYS A 303 -11.64 15.23 -22.78
CA CYS A 303 -10.31 14.86 -22.28
C CYS A 303 -10.24 13.50 -21.58
N GLY A 304 -11.37 12.81 -21.38
CA GLY A 304 -11.43 11.49 -20.76
C GLY A 304 -11.21 11.46 -19.25
N ARG A 305 -11.05 12.60 -18.58
CA ARG A 305 -10.81 12.66 -17.12
C ARG A 305 -12.10 12.60 -16.34
N GLU A 306 -12.09 11.86 -15.23
CA GLU A 306 -13.19 11.85 -14.26
C GLU A 306 -13.19 13.13 -13.40
N HIS A 307 -14.36 13.73 -13.21
CA HIS A 307 -14.58 14.84 -12.29
C HIS A 307 -15.98 14.79 -11.69
N ALA A 308 -16.19 15.52 -10.60
CA ALA A 308 -17.50 15.66 -9.94
C ALA A 308 -18.12 17.06 -10.12
N ARG A 309 -17.58 17.84 -11.04
CA ARG A 309 -18.09 19.17 -11.46
C ARG A 309 -19.16 19.05 -12.54
N SER A 310 -20.02 20.06 -12.66
CA SER A 310 -20.98 20.20 -13.78
C SER A 310 -20.29 20.46 -15.13
N VAL A 311 -19.11 21.09 -15.11
CA VAL A 311 -18.26 21.33 -16.27
C VAL A 311 -16.85 20.84 -15.95
N CYS A 312 -16.19 20.17 -16.90
CA CYS A 312 -14.82 19.69 -16.73
C CYS A 312 -13.88 20.86 -16.41
N PRO A 313 -13.21 20.86 -15.23
CA PRO A 313 -12.35 21.98 -14.84
C PRO A 313 -11.14 22.13 -15.77
N ASP A 314 -10.61 21.02 -16.30
CA ASP A 314 -9.47 21.05 -17.21
C ASP A 314 -9.85 21.61 -18.58
N CYS A 315 -11.03 21.24 -19.12
CA CYS A 315 -11.46 21.74 -20.44
C CYS A 315 -12.06 23.15 -20.36
N ALA A 316 -12.64 23.54 -19.23
CA ALA A 316 -13.16 24.89 -19.02
C ALA A 316 -12.05 25.95 -19.02
N GLN A 317 -10.85 25.56 -18.57
CA GLN A 317 -9.69 26.45 -18.45
C GLN A 317 -8.71 26.36 -19.63
N ALA A 318 -8.82 25.36 -20.50
CA ALA A 318 -7.87 25.13 -21.59
C ALA A 318 -8.50 25.32 -22.98
N GLN A 319 -7.83 26.12 -23.84
CA GLN A 319 -7.99 25.95 -25.29
C GLN A 319 -7.36 24.60 -25.71
N PRO A 320 -8.01 23.79 -26.55
CA PRO A 320 -7.46 22.51 -26.99
C PRO A 320 -6.25 22.73 -27.91
N GLY A 321 -5.06 22.68 -27.33
CA GLY A 321 -3.80 22.62 -28.08
C GLY A 321 -3.57 21.20 -28.58
N ALA A 322 -3.46 21.03 -29.89
CA ALA A 322 -3.05 19.78 -30.52
C ALA A 322 -1.69 19.35 -29.95
N VAL A 323 -1.66 18.17 -29.34
CA VAL A 323 -0.45 17.56 -28.83
C VAL A 323 0.42 17.13 -30.02
N LYS A 324 1.37 17.98 -30.43
CA LYS A 324 2.46 17.58 -31.34
C LYS A 324 3.43 16.66 -30.59
N GLU A 325 4.12 15.78 -31.32
CA GLU A 325 5.36 15.18 -30.83
C GLU A 325 6.31 16.31 -30.45
N VAL A 326 6.72 16.36 -29.19
CA VAL A 326 7.68 17.35 -28.71
C VAL A 326 8.86 16.59 -28.14
N THR A 327 9.99 16.62 -28.85
CA THR A 327 11.28 16.48 -28.21
C THR A 327 11.53 17.76 -27.42
N VAL A 328 11.47 17.68 -26.09
CA VAL A 328 11.75 18.82 -25.23
C VAL A 328 13.20 18.70 -24.75
N VAL A 329 13.98 19.75 -24.98
CA VAL A 329 15.33 19.89 -24.42
C VAL A 329 15.24 20.82 -23.21
N ARG A 330 15.59 20.31 -22.03
CA ARG A 330 15.72 21.11 -20.79
C ARG A 330 17.11 20.86 -20.23
N GLY A 331 17.97 21.88 -20.26
CA GLY A 331 19.36 21.77 -19.80
C GLY A 331 20.07 20.58 -20.46
N THR A 332 20.48 19.59 -19.66
CA THR A 332 21.19 18.39 -20.18
C THR A 332 20.27 17.22 -20.55
N VAL A 333 18.95 17.39 -20.47
CA VAL A 333 17.97 16.33 -20.68
C VAL A 333 17.24 16.53 -22.00
N VAL A 334 17.27 15.51 -22.86
CA VAL A 334 16.39 15.36 -24.02
C VAL A 334 15.29 14.37 -23.67
N ALA A 335 14.04 14.83 -23.66
CA ALA A 335 12.88 13.99 -23.44
C ALA A 335 12.11 13.78 -24.75
N THR A 336 11.95 12.52 -25.14
CA THR A 336 11.14 12.11 -26.31
C THR A 336 9.96 11.31 -25.82
N ARG A 337 8.72 11.74 -26.12
CA ARG A 337 7.54 10.92 -25.85
C ARG A 337 7.49 9.77 -26.85
N VAL A 338 7.46 8.53 -26.35
CA VAL A 338 7.46 7.32 -27.18
C VAL A 338 6.08 6.68 -27.32
N PHE A 339 5.17 6.95 -26.38
CA PHE A 339 3.82 6.39 -26.38
C PHE A 339 2.83 7.25 -25.60
N THR A 340 1.57 7.23 -26.01
CA THR A 340 0.44 7.79 -25.27
C THR A 340 -0.83 6.98 -25.52
N THR A 341 -1.73 6.93 -24.54
CA THR A 341 -3.04 6.28 -24.62
C THR A 341 -4.09 7.10 -23.89
N ALA A 342 -5.35 7.00 -24.33
CA ALA A 342 -6.48 7.54 -23.57
C ALA A 342 -6.85 6.68 -22.35
N GLY A 343 -6.42 5.42 -22.33
CA GLY A 343 -6.67 4.47 -21.24
C GLY A 343 -5.59 4.51 -20.16
N VAL A 344 -5.03 3.35 -19.81
CA VAL A 344 -4.03 3.22 -18.73
C VAL A 344 -2.96 2.16 -19.05
N ILE A 345 -1.70 2.49 -18.78
CA ILE A 345 -0.57 1.55 -18.80
C ILE A 345 -0.57 0.77 -17.49
N LEU A 346 -0.72 -0.55 -17.60
CA LEU A 346 -0.89 -1.45 -16.46
C LEU A 346 0.40 -2.12 -16.02
N GLN A 347 1.30 -2.41 -16.96
CA GLN A 347 2.57 -3.07 -16.69
C GLN A 347 3.63 -2.63 -17.69
N ALA A 348 4.86 -2.45 -17.22
CA ALA A 348 6.03 -2.20 -18.05
C ALA A 348 7.22 -3.01 -17.52
N GLY A 349 8.18 -3.31 -18.39
CA GLY A 349 9.40 -4.02 -18.02
C GLY A 349 10.42 -4.01 -19.15
N ILE A 350 11.68 -4.20 -18.82
CA ILE A 350 12.75 -4.38 -19.81
C ILE A 350 12.85 -5.86 -20.16
N ALA A 351 12.85 -6.18 -21.44
CA ALA A 351 13.17 -7.51 -21.95
C ALA A 351 14.09 -7.37 -23.16
N GLY A 352 15.26 -8.03 -23.11
CA GLY A 352 16.27 -7.92 -24.18
C GLY A 352 16.76 -6.48 -24.42
N GLY A 353 16.81 -5.66 -23.35
CA GLY A 353 17.26 -4.26 -23.42
C GLY A 353 16.24 -3.26 -23.99
N THR A 354 15.04 -3.72 -24.35
CA THR A 354 13.95 -2.90 -24.88
C THR A 354 12.78 -2.84 -23.91
N LEU A 355 12.08 -1.71 -23.84
CA LEU A 355 10.87 -1.57 -23.03
C LEU A 355 9.72 -2.33 -23.68
N ARG A 356 9.02 -3.13 -22.86
CA ARG A 356 7.79 -3.84 -23.18
C ARG A 356 6.70 -3.31 -22.26
N TRP A 357 5.46 -3.15 -22.75
CA TRP A 357 4.37 -2.67 -21.90
C TRP A 357 3.01 -3.29 -22.26
N LEU A 358 2.09 -3.18 -21.33
CA LEU A 358 0.70 -3.57 -21.49
C LEU A 358 -0.15 -2.37 -21.08
N TYR A 359 -1.12 -2.01 -21.92
CA TYR A 359 -2.07 -0.96 -21.61
C TYR A 359 -3.50 -1.42 -21.90
N HIS A 360 -4.46 -0.86 -21.16
CA HIS A 360 -5.89 -1.04 -21.41
C HIS A 360 -6.44 0.23 -22.04
N ASP A 361 -7.22 0.09 -23.11
CA ASP A 361 -7.93 1.19 -23.74
C ASP A 361 -9.26 0.68 -24.29
N ARG A 362 -10.37 1.36 -23.99
CA ARG A 362 -11.73 1.06 -24.48
C ARG A 362 -12.10 -0.44 -24.39
N GLY A 363 -11.83 -1.09 -23.27
CA GLY A 363 -12.25 -2.48 -23.02
C GLY A 363 -11.32 -3.56 -23.59
N HIS A 364 -10.15 -3.17 -24.11
CA HIS A 364 -9.17 -4.09 -24.68
C HIS A 364 -7.80 -3.90 -24.04
N PHE A 365 -7.05 -5.00 -23.90
CA PHE A 365 -5.68 -5.01 -23.41
C PHE A 365 -4.73 -5.14 -24.61
N TYR A 366 -3.76 -4.25 -24.71
CA TYR A 366 -2.86 -4.12 -25.85
C TYR A 366 -1.39 -4.21 -25.43
N ARG A 367 -0.57 -4.74 -26.33
CA ARG A 367 0.90 -4.70 -26.26
C ARG A 367 1.47 -3.47 -26.94
N GLU A 368 2.76 -3.22 -26.73
CA GLU A 368 3.53 -2.14 -27.34
C GLU A 368 3.37 -2.02 -28.86
N GLU A 369 3.13 -3.14 -29.56
CA GLU A 369 2.95 -3.20 -31.02
C GLU A 369 1.50 -2.90 -31.47
N GLY A 370 0.59 -2.63 -30.55
CA GLY A 370 -0.85 -2.44 -30.83
C GLY A 370 -1.65 -3.74 -30.93
N THR A 371 -1.03 -4.89 -30.69
CA THR A 371 -1.69 -6.20 -30.70
C THR A 371 -2.60 -6.37 -29.50
N ILE A 372 -3.85 -6.78 -29.72
CA ILE A 372 -4.81 -7.13 -28.66
C ILE A 372 -4.39 -8.45 -28.01
N VAL A 373 -4.25 -8.44 -26.69
CA VAL A 373 -3.98 -9.62 -25.87
C VAL A 373 -5.29 -10.31 -25.47
N PHE A 374 -6.26 -9.56 -24.97
CA PHE A 374 -7.62 -10.00 -24.67
C PHE A 374 -8.54 -8.79 -24.47
N SER A 375 -9.84 -9.04 -24.33
CA SER A 375 -10.86 -8.01 -24.07
C SER A 375 -11.50 -8.24 -22.71
N GLY A 376 -11.87 -7.15 -22.03
CA GLY A 376 -12.50 -7.20 -20.72
C GLY A 376 -12.31 -5.89 -19.95
N ASP A 377 -12.97 -5.82 -18.81
CA ASP A 377 -12.82 -4.72 -17.88
C ASP A 377 -11.51 -4.82 -17.10
N LEU A 378 -11.08 -3.68 -16.58
CA LEU A 378 -9.97 -3.62 -15.64
C LEU A 378 -10.35 -4.32 -14.33
N ASP A 379 -9.42 -5.11 -13.80
CA ASP A 379 -9.55 -5.72 -12.47
C ASP A 379 -8.21 -5.59 -11.74
N PRO A 380 -8.17 -4.91 -10.57
CA PRO A 380 -6.93 -4.67 -9.83
C PRO A 380 -6.30 -5.94 -9.25
N ARG A 381 -6.98 -7.08 -9.32
CA ARG A 381 -6.45 -8.40 -8.93
C ARG A 381 -5.66 -9.06 -10.05
N LEU A 382 -5.73 -8.54 -11.28
CA LEU A 382 -4.92 -9.02 -12.38
C LEU A 382 -3.46 -8.62 -12.20
N ARG A 383 -2.57 -9.61 -12.30
CA ARG A 383 -1.12 -9.39 -12.32
C ARG A 383 -0.57 -9.77 -13.69
N PHE A 384 0.31 -8.95 -14.22
CA PHE A 384 0.89 -9.14 -15.56
C PHE A 384 2.40 -9.32 -15.51
N ARG A 385 2.93 -10.24 -16.33
CA ARG A 385 4.36 -10.36 -16.63
C ARG A 385 4.58 -10.67 -18.11
N PHE A 386 5.81 -10.46 -18.59
CA PHE A 386 6.16 -10.65 -20.00
C PHE A 386 7.20 -11.76 -20.14
N GLN A 387 7.07 -12.58 -21.18
CA GLN A 387 8.09 -13.53 -21.60
C GLN A 387 8.23 -13.44 -23.12
N GLY A 388 9.16 -12.59 -23.57
CA GLY A 388 9.24 -12.20 -24.98
C GLY A 388 7.92 -11.55 -25.45
N ALA A 389 7.31 -12.12 -26.49
CA ALA A 389 6.01 -11.68 -27.01
C ALA A 389 4.80 -12.21 -26.20
N ALA A 390 5.01 -13.17 -25.30
CA ALA A 390 3.94 -13.74 -24.50
C ALA A 390 3.59 -12.82 -23.33
N THR A 391 2.30 -12.74 -23.03
CA THR A 391 1.78 -12.04 -21.85
C THR A 391 1.26 -13.07 -20.85
N LEU A 392 1.76 -13.04 -19.63
CA LEU A 392 1.26 -13.87 -18.54
C LEU A 392 0.28 -13.05 -17.73
N VAL A 393 -0.91 -13.62 -17.49
CA VAL A 393 -2.00 -12.99 -16.75
C VAL A 393 -2.35 -13.87 -15.56
N GLY A 394 -2.08 -13.38 -14.35
CA GLY A 394 -2.39 -14.08 -13.11
C GLY A 394 -3.62 -13.54 -12.42
N GLN A 395 -4.49 -14.43 -11.95
CA GLN A 395 -5.71 -14.12 -11.19
C GLN A 395 -6.16 -15.34 -10.38
N GLN A 396 -6.65 -15.15 -9.15
CA GLN A 396 -7.32 -16.21 -8.36
C GLN A 396 -6.56 -17.56 -8.28
N GLY A 397 -5.24 -17.53 -8.11
CA GLY A 397 -4.42 -18.73 -7.97
C GLY A 397 -4.15 -19.46 -9.29
N GLN A 398 -4.37 -18.79 -10.42
CA GLN A 398 -4.03 -19.29 -11.75
C GLN A 398 -3.22 -18.26 -12.53
N VAL A 399 -2.40 -18.74 -13.46
CA VAL A 399 -1.69 -17.93 -14.45
C VAL A 399 -1.97 -18.48 -15.84
N LEU A 400 -2.44 -17.62 -16.73
CA LEU A 400 -2.63 -17.93 -18.15
C LEU A 400 -1.48 -17.33 -18.95
N THR A 401 -0.86 -18.11 -19.83
CA THR A 401 0.10 -17.59 -20.82
C THR A 401 -0.66 -17.33 -22.11
N LEU A 402 -0.65 -16.08 -22.58
CA LEU A 402 -1.28 -15.64 -23.81
C LEU A 402 -0.22 -15.37 -24.88
N LYS A 403 -0.39 -16.00 -26.05
CA LYS A 403 0.42 -15.77 -27.26
C LYS A 403 -0.54 -15.48 -28.41
N GLN A 404 -0.35 -14.35 -29.09
CA GLN A 404 -1.22 -13.91 -30.20
C GLN A 404 -2.73 -13.97 -29.86
N GLY A 405 -3.09 -13.56 -28.64
CA GLY A 405 -4.47 -13.54 -28.17
C GLY A 405 -5.07 -14.90 -27.78
N GLN A 406 -4.29 -15.99 -27.86
CA GLN A 406 -4.74 -17.34 -27.50
C GLN A 406 -4.05 -17.84 -26.23
N VAL A 407 -4.79 -18.59 -25.41
CA VAL A 407 -4.25 -19.27 -24.24
C VAL A 407 -3.37 -20.42 -24.71
N SER A 408 -2.07 -20.32 -24.47
CA SER A 408 -1.10 -21.36 -24.81
C SER A 408 -0.79 -22.30 -23.66
N ASP A 409 -0.93 -21.84 -22.40
CA ASP A 409 -0.60 -22.61 -21.21
C ASP A 409 -1.34 -22.09 -19.97
N ARG A 410 -1.50 -22.94 -18.94
CA ARG A 410 -2.10 -22.61 -17.64
C ARG A 410 -1.29 -23.19 -16.49
N LEU A 411 -1.04 -22.39 -15.47
CA LEU A 411 -0.37 -22.81 -14.23
C LEU A 411 -1.28 -22.55 -13.03
N ALA A 412 -1.32 -23.50 -12.10
CA ALA A 412 -1.83 -23.23 -10.75
C ALA A 412 -0.71 -22.59 -9.92
N VAL A 413 -1.05 -21.56 -9.15
CA VAL A 413 -0.07 -20.82 -8.34
C VAL A 413 -0.61 -20.50 -6.95
N ASP A 414 0.30 -20.38 -5.99
CA ASP A 414 -0.01 -19.88 -4.66
C ASP A 414 -0.34 -18.38 -4.71
N LEU A 415 -1.03 -17.90 -3.68
CA LEU A 415 -1.43 -16.50 -3.52
C LEU A 415 -0.67 -15.87 -2.36
N TRP A 416 -0.12 -14.67 -2.53
CA TRP A 416 0.30 -13.84 -1.41
C TRP A 416 -0.74 -12.75 -1.19
N GLY A 417 -1.50 -12.86 -0.10
CA GLY A 417 -2.76 -12.12 0.05
C GLY A 417 -3.73 -12.51 -1.08
N GLN A 418 -4.11 -11.56 -1.92
CA GLN A 418 -4.91 -11.80 -3.12
C GLN A 418 -4.08 -11.92 -4.42
N THR A 419 -2.75 -11.80 -4.31
CA THR A 419 -1.87 -11.68 -5.49
C THR A 419 -1.34 -13.04 -5.92
N ALA A 420 -1.59 -13.43 -7.18
CA ALA A 420 -1.00 -14.63 -7.79
C ALA A 420 0.54 -14.53 -7.82
N MET A 421 1.25 -15.53 -7.29
CA MET A 421 2.70 -15.49 -7.12
C MET A 421 3.47 -16.17 -8.26
N PHE A 422 3.87 -15.33 -9.22
CA PHE A 422 4.71 -15.71 -10.34
C PHE A 422 5.56 -14.52 -10.81
N GLU A 423 6.70 -14.83 -11.43
CA GLU A 423 7.64 -13.87 -12.01
C GLU A 423 8.22 -14.42 -13.31
N THR A 424 8.82 -13.54 -14.11
CA THR A 424 9.51 -13.91 -15.35
C THR A 424 10.83 -13.17 -15.47
N ASN A 425 11.78 -13.78 -16.18
CA ASN A 425 12.96 -13.11 -16.69
C ASN A 425 13.26 -13.59 -18.12
N GLU A 426 14.43 -13.24 -18.65
CA GLU A 426 14.88 -13.67 -19.99
C GLU A 426 15.00 -15.19 -20.16
N VAL A 427 15.21 -15.94 -19.07
CA VAL A 427 15.44 -17.39 -19.09
C VAL A 427 14.13 -18.17 -19.03
N GLY A 428 13.16 -17.71 -18.25
CA GLY A 428 11.95 -18.51 -18.01
C GLY A 428 10.94 -17.87 -17.07
N ARG A 429 9.93 -18.69 -16.72
CA ARG A 429 8.93 -18.39 -15.70
C ARG A 429 9.31 -19.04 -14.38
N TYR A 430 8.90 -18.39 -13.31
CA TYR A 430 9.05 -18.85 -11.93
C TYR A 430 7.71 -18.68 -11.23
N TRP A 431 7.33 -19.64 -10.39
CA TRP A 431 6.05 -19.56 -9.69
C TRP A 431 6.07 -20.36 -8.39
N LEU A 432 5.16 -20.01 -7.50
CA LEU A 432 4.90 -20.78 -6.29
C LEU A 432 3.72 -21.72 -6.52
N HIS A 433 3.83 -22.97 -6.10
CA HIS A 433 2.70 -23.89 -6.09
C HIS A 433 2.82 -24.90 -4.95
N ASN A 434 1.79 -25.00 -4.11
CA ASN A 434 1.72 -25.92 -2.97
C ASN A 434 2.94 -25.81 -2.04
N GLY A 435 3.43 -24.59 -1.81
CA GLY A 435 4.61 -24.38 -0.95
C GLY A 435 5.94 -24.76 -1.61
N GLN A 436 6.01 -24.81 -2.94
CA GLN A 436 7.26 -25.02 -3.67
C GLN A 436 7.54 -23.83 -4.59
N LEU A 437 8.79 -23.39 -4.65
CA LEU A 437 9.28 -22.50 -5.69
C LEU A 437 9.75 -23.34 -6.88
N LEU A 438 9.12 -23.08 -8.03
CA LEU A 438 9.30 -23.82 -9.27
C LEU A 438 9.78 -22.87 -10.39
N ARG A 439 10.41 -23.45 -11.41
CA ARG A 439 10.71 -22.77 -12.68
C ARG A 439 10.44 -23.65 -13.89
N ASP A 440 10.45 -23.06 -15.07
CA ASP A 440 10.44 -23.81 -16.32
C ASP A 440 11.68 -24.72 -16.43
N GLY A 441 11.49 -25.92 -16.97
CA GLY A 441 12.55 -26.89 -17.28
C GLY A 441 12.28 -27.63 -18.58
N PRO A 442 13.28 -28.32 -19.15
CA PRO A 442 13.20 -28.92 -20.49
C PRO A 442 12.17 -30.06 -20.60
N LEU A 443 11.86 -30.73 -19.49
CA LEU A 443 10.90 -31.84 -19.42
C LEU A 443 9.66 -31.52 -18.57
N GLY A 444 9.48 -30.25 -18.20
CA GLY A 444 8.44 -29.80 -17.28
C GLY A 444 8.99 -28.97 -16.12
N PRO A 445 8.16 -28.64 -15.12
CA PRO A 445 8.55 -27.82 -13.98
C PRO A 445 9.76 -28.37 -13.22
N GLU A 446 10.75 -27.52 -12.96
CA GLU A 446 11.89 -27.81 -12.11
C GLU A 446 11.71 -27.23 -10.72
N TYR A 447 11.96 -28.06 -9.71
CA TYR A 447 11.96 -27.67 -8.31
C TYR A 447 13.23 -26.88 -7.94
N ILE A 448 13.05 -25.72 -7.31
CA ILE A 448 14.14 -24.90 -6.73
C ILE A 448 14.25 -25.15 -5.22
N GLY A 449 13.13 -25.09 -4.49
CA GLY A 449 13.11 -25.20 -3.03
C GLY A 449 11.72 -25.09 -2.40
N ASP A 450 11.61 -25.51 -1.14
CA ASP A 450 10.38 -25.42 -0.35
C ASP A 450 10.22 -24.02 0.25
N VAL A 451 8.99 -23.52 0.24
CA VAL A 451 8.60 -22.21 0.76
C VAL A 451 7.29 -22.32 1.54
N LEU A 452 6.88 -21.23 2.17
CA LEU A 452 5.61 -21.23 2.90
C LEU A 452 4.45 -20.90 1.95
N ALA A 453 3.62 -21.91 1.69
CA ALA A 453 2.42 -21.81 0.87
C ALA A 453 1.54 -20.65 1.33
N HIS A 454 1.06 -19.87 0.37
CA HIS A 454 0.20 -18.70 0.56
C HIS A 454 0.73 -17.55 1.45
N GLN A 455 1.98 -17.62 1.88
CA GLN A 455 2.61 -16.59 2.73
C GLN A 455 3.90 -16.02 2.11
N THR A 456 4.43 -16.67 1.09
CA THR A 456 5.67 -16.28 0.43
C THR A 456 5.40 -15.37 -0.76
N CYS A 457 6.10 -14.23 -0.78
CA CYS A 457 6.29 -13.42 -1.97
C CYS A 457 7.73 -13.59 -2.48
N PHE A 458 7.95 -13.44 -3.78
CA PHE A 458 9.28 -13.48 -4.38
C PHE A 458 9.35 -12.60 -5.63
N TRP A 459 10.59 -12.26 -5.99
CA TRP A 459 10.95 -11.48 -7.17
C TRP A 459 12.15 -12.12 -7.86
N VAL A 460 12.31 -11.89 -9.15
CA VAL A 460 13.36 -12.49 -9.97
C VAL A 460 14.10 -11.41 -10.76
N GLY A 461 15.43 -11.41 -10.64
CA GLY A 461 16.32 -10.66 -11.53
C GLY A 461 16.86 -11.54 -12.66
N SER A 462 17.86 -11.05 -13.38
CA SER A 462 18.43 -11.78 -14.52
C SER A 462 19.20 -13.05 -14.12
N HIS A 463 19.87 -13.04 -12.96
CA HIS A 463 20.76 -14.15 -12.52
C HIS A 463 20.30 -14.83 -11.23
N PHE A 464 19.65 -14.10 -10.33
CA PHE A 464 19.18 -14.62 -9.06
C PHE A 464 17.81 -14.01 -8.71
N GLY A 465 17.09 -14.67 -7.82
CA GLY A 465 15.85 -14.15 -7.23
C GLY A 465 15.97 -13.98 -5.73
N PHE A 466 14.98 -13.29 -5.18
CA PHE A 466 14.83 -13.01 -3.76
C PHE A 466 13.42 -13.37 -3.33
N GLY A 467 13.29 -14.11 -2.23
CA GLY A 467 12.01 -14.47 -1.63
C GLY A 467 11.94 -14.08 -0.18
N PHE A 468 10.72 -13.85 0.29
CA PHE A 468 10.45 -13.35 1.64
C PHE A 468 9.08 -13.82 2.13
N TYR A 469 9.00 -14.20 3.41
CA TYR A 469 7.74 -14.45 4.11
C TYR A 469 7.84 -14.16 5.60
N ARG A 470 6.68 -13.96 6.24
CA ARG A 470 6.55 -13.85 7.70
C ARG A 470 5.52 -14.85 8.20
N ALA A 471 5.88 -15.67 9.19
CA ALA A 471 5.02 -16.67 9.80
C ALA A 471 5.17 -16.64 11.32
N GLY A 472 4.16 -16.12 12.03
CA GLY A 472 4.24 -15.87 13.46
C GLY A 472 5.47 -15.03 13.83
N ASN A 473 6.39 -15.62 14.59
CA ASN A 473 7.61 -14.95 15.07
C ASN A 473 8.77 -14.96 14.06
N LEU A 474 8.64 -15.70 12.96
CA LEU A 474 9.71 -15.91 12.02
C LEU A 474 9.53 -14.98 10.81
N SER A 475 10.58 -14.22 10.48
CA SER A 475 10.71 -13.58 9.16
C SER A 475 11.84 -14.28 8.44
N VAL A 476 11.54 -14.88 7.30
CA VAL A 476 12.52 -15.60 6.48
C VAL A 476 12.70 -14.86 5.18
N ALA A 477 13.95 -14.65 4.82
CA ALA A 477 14.35 -14.17 3.52
C ALA A 477 15.36 -15.13 2.94
N PHE A 478 15.33 -15.29 1.62
CA PHE A 478 16.22 -16.18 0.93
C PHE A 478 16.57 -15.64 -0.45
N VAL A 479 17.74 -16.02 -0.93
CA VAL A 479 18.13 -15.84 -2.34
C VAL A 479 18.21 -17.19 -3.03
N PHE A 480 18.01 -17.19 -4.34
CA PHE A 480 18.14 -18.40 -5.16
C PHE A 480 18.72 -18.07 -6.53
N ASP A 481 19.50 -18.99 -7.08
CA ASP A 481 20.04 -18.87 -8.42
C ASP A 481 18.96 -19.21 -9.46
N THR A 482 18.89 -18.44 -10.54
CA THR A 482 17.87 -18.63 -11.59
C THR A 482 18.03 -19.93 -12.37
N GLN A 483 19.23 -20.51 -12.39
CA GLN A 483 19.61 -21.69 -13.18
C GLN A 483 20.01 -22.90 -12.33
N ARG A 484 20.30 -22.71 -11.04
CA ARG A 484 20.61 -23.82 -10.10
C ARG A 484 19.45 -24.09 -9.15
N ARG A 485 19.48 -25.26 -8.50
CA ARG A 485 18.53 -25.62 -7.44
C ARG A 485 19.07 -25.18 -6.08
N GLY A 486 18.17 -24.99 -5.13
CA GLY A 486 18.49 -24.64 -3.75
C GLY A 486 18.12 -23.20 -3.40
N LEU A 487 17.75 -23.01 -2.14
CA LEU A 487 17.55 -21.71 -1.53
C LEU A 487 18.70 -21.46 -0.56
N ASN A 488 19.19 -20.23 -0.52
CA ASN A 488 20.04 -19.77 0.55
C ASN A 488 19.20 -18.94 1.53
N ASP A 489 18.77 -19.55 2.62
CA ASP A 489 17.99 -18.97 3.71
C ASP A 489 18.87 -18.53 4.91
N SER A 490 20.20 -18.55 4.75
CA SER A 490 21.13 -18.03 5.76
C SER A 490 21.17 -16.49 5.82
N LEU A 491 20.51 -15.83 4.86
CA LEU A 491 20.35 -14.39 4.77
C LEU A 491 19.62 -13.86 6.02
N LYS A 492 20.23 -12.89 6.69
CA LYS A 492 19.66 -12.22 7.86
C LYS A 492 19.23 -10.80 7.51
N LEU A 493 17.92 -10.59 7.39
CA LEU A 493 17.39 -9.23 7.26
C LEU A 493 17.43 -8.51 8.62
N PRO A 494 17.61 -7.17 8.60
CA PRO A 494 17.29 -6.35 9.76
C PRO A 494 15.83 -6.58 10.20
N PRO A 495 15.54 -6.60 11.51
CA PRO A 495 14.18 -6.84 12.02
C PRO A 495 13.16 -5.85 11.44
N ILE A 496 12.04 -6.36 10.91
CA ILE A 496 10.94 -5.54 10.38
C ILE A 496 9.82 -5.55 11.43
N PRO A 497 9.78 -4.56 12.35
CA PRO A 497 8.79 -4.49 13.40
C PRO A 497 7.39 -4.20 12.84
N GLY A 498 6.38 -4.50 13.64
CA GLY A 498 4.99 -4.15 13.34
C GLY A 498 4.40 -4.85 12.11
N GLN A 499 3.39 -4.21 11.52
CA GLN A 499 2.63 -4.74 10.39
C GLN A 499 3.35 -4.39 9.08
N LEU A 500 3.57 -5.39 8.22
CA LEU A 500 4.09 -5.14 6.87
C LEU A 500 2.94 -4.66 5.98
N LEU A 501 3.09 -3.48 5.38
CA LEU A 501 2.10 -2.86 4.50
C LEU A 501 2.35 -3.18 3.02
N ASP A 502 3.60 -3.10 2.58
CA ASP A 502 4.01 -3.43 1.21
C ASP A 502 5.48 -3.87 1.19
N ALA A 503 5.84 -4.63 0.16
CA ALA A 503 7.19 -5.09 -0.12
C ALA A 503 7.45 -5.08 -1.63
N ARG A 504 8.64 -4.63 -2.03
CA ARG A 504 9.09 -4.54 -3.43
C ARG A 504 10.54 -4.98 -3.51
N CYS A 505 10.96 -5.58 -4.62
CA CYS A 505 12.38 -5.65 -4.96
C CYS A 505 12.60 -5.17 -6.40
N VAL A 506 13.71 -4.47 -6.61
CA VAL A 506 14.25 -4.17 -7.93
C VAL A 506 15.68 -4.70 -8.03
N PHE A 507 16.04 -5.25 -9.20
CA PHE A 507 17.30 -5.95 -9.40
C PHE A 507 18.23 -5.20 -10.32
N SER A 508 19.51 -5.17 -9.96
CA SER A 508 20.59 -5.12 -10.93
C SER A 508 21.17 -6.53 -11.13
N GLN A 509 22.24 -6.64 -11.90
CA GLN A 509 22.90 -7.94 -12.11
C GLN A 509 23.47 -8.54 -10.80
N GLN A 510 23.90 -7.69 -9.86
CA GLN A 510 24.61 -8.10 -8.64
C GLN A 510 23.79 -7.89 -7.35
N TYR A 511 22.77 -7.04 -7.39
CA TYR A 511 22.06 -6.58 -6.20
C TYR A 511 20.54 -6.70 -6.32
N CYS A 512 19.88 -7.12 -5.24
CA CYS A 512 18.46 -6.86 -4.98
C CYS A 512 18.38 -5.67 -4.04
N TRP A 513 17.62 -4.66 -4.44
CA TRP A 513 17.21 -3.56 -3.59
C TRP A 513 15.84 -3.92 -3.05
N PHE A 514 15.80 -4.44 -1.82
CA PHE A 514 14.56 -4.86 -1.17
C PHE A 514 13.98 -3.70 -0.36
N LEU A 515 12.80 -3.24 -0.77
CA LEU A 515 12.08 -2.13 -0.14
C LEU A 515 10.87 -2.66 0.62
N THR A 516 10.66 -2.15 1.83
CA THR A 516 9.53 -2.51 2.68
C THR A 516 8.90 -1.28 3.29
N ALA A 517 7.58 -1.31 3.45
CA ALA A 517 6.82 -0.34 4.23
C ALA A 517 6.23 -1.10 5.42
N SER A 518 6.56 -0.67 6.63
CA SER A 518 6.04 -1.26 7.87
C SER A 518 5.38 -0.21 8.74
N GLN A 519 4.27 -0.55 9.38
CA GLN A 519 3.60 0.31 10.35
C GLN A 519 3.95 -0.13 11.77
N THR A 520 4.49 0.80 12.54
CA THR A 520 4.78 0.62 13.98
C THR A 520 4.38 1.89 14.70
N GLN A 521 3.60 1.76 15.80
CA GLN A 521 3.13 2.88 16.62
C GLN A 521 2.47 4.01 15.81
N GLY A 522 1.59 3.66 14.86
CA GLY A 522 0.87 4.63 14.03
C GLY A 522 1.72 5.32 12.95
N ARG A 523 3.01 5.01 12.84
CA ARG A 523 3.94 5.57 11.84
C ARG A 523 4.29 4.55 10.77
N THR A 524 4.45 5.01 9.54
CA THR A 524 4.92 4.16 8.43
C THR A 524 6.40 4.41 8.17
N LEU A 525 7.21 3.38 8.43
CA LEU A 525 8.64 3.35 8.14
C LEU A 525 8.88 2.65 6.80
N HIS A 526 9.57 3.34 5.90
CA HIS A 526 10.12 2.76 4.68
C HIS A 526 11.56 2.36 4.91
N ARG A 527 11.93 1.15 4.50
CA ARG A 527 13.31 0.66 4.56
C ARG A 527 13.73 0.11 3.22
N CYS A 528 14.94 0.44 2.78
CA CYS A 528 15.62 -0.19 1.67
C CYS A 528 16.81 -1.00 2.18
N THR A 529 16.89 -2.29 1.84
CA THR A 529 17.99 -3.20 2.17
C THR A 529 18.65 -3.68 0.88
N LEU A 530 19.95 -3.42 0.75
CA LEU A 530 20.75 -3.84 -0.40
C LEU A 530 21.37 -5.22 -0.15
N ILE A 531 21.04 -6.18 -1.00
CA ILE A 531 21.35 -7.60 -0.82
C ILE A 531 22.10 -8.12 -2.06
N GLN A 532 23.19 -8.85 -1.85
CA GLN A 532 23.91 -9.55 -2.92
C GLN A 532 23.29 -10.89 -3.29
N SER A 533 23.68 -11.43 -4.44
CA SER A 533 23.24 -12.76 -4.90
C SER A 533 23.61 -13.92 -3.97
N ASP A 534 24.60 -13.74 -3.09
CA ASP A 534 25.00 -14.71 -2.06
C ASP A 534 24.26 -14.53 -0.72
N GLY A 535 23.35 -13.55 -0.63
CA GLY A 535 22.57 -13.25 0.58
C GLY A 535 23.26 -12.27 1.54
N THR A 536 24.43 -11.74 1.20
CA THR A 536 25.11 -10.71 2.02
C THR A 536 24.34 -9.38 1.97
N VAL A 537 24.04 -8.82 3.14
CA VAL A 537 23.47 -7.46 3.26
C VAL A 537 24.61 -6.44 3.26
N ILE A 538 24.63 -5.56 2.26
CA ILE A 538 25.70 -4.55 2.12
C ILE A 538 25.32 -3.23 2.77
N ALA A 539 24.07 -2.78 2.61
CA ALA A 539 23.66 -1.46 3.05
C ALA A 539 22.17 -1.41 3.41
N VAL A 540 21.82 -0.49 4.30
CA VAL A 540 20.45 -0.22 4.71
C VAL A 540 20.20 1.28 4.69
N ALA A 541 18.99 1.69 4.33
CA ALA A 541 18.48 3.03 4.56
C ALA A 541 17.05 2.98 5.07
N GLU A 542 16.69 3.97 5.88
CA GLU A 542 15.37 4.12 6.48
C GLU A 542 14.88 5.56 6.32
N ALA A 543 13.58 5.71 6.13
CA ALA A 543 12.88 6.98 6.02
C ALA A 543 11.44 6.82 6.50
N GLU A 544 10.85 7.86 7.07
CA GLU A 544 9.41 7.87 7.31
C GLU A 544 8.66 8.18 6.00
N LYS A 545 7.48 7.58 5.81
CA LYS A 545 6.65 7.86 4.63
C LYS A 545 6.33 9.36 4.56
N GLY A 546 6.59 9.97 3.40
CA GLY A 546 6.27 11.39 3.17
C GLY A 546 7.29 12.39 3.74
N ASP A 547 8.46 11.94 4.20
CA ASP A 547 9.54 12.80 4.67
C ASP A 547 10.18 13.70 3.58
N GLY A 548 9.79 13.50 2.31
CA GLY A 548 10.32 14.21 1.15
C GLY A 548 11.66 13.68 0.63
N SER A 549 12.19 12.61 1.22
CA SER A 549 13.39 11.93 0.74
C SER A 549 13.10 11.06 -0.49
N TRP A 550 14.15 10.48 -1.07
CA TRP A 550 14.03 9.49 -2.15
C TRP A 550 13.29 8.22 -1.71
N LEU A 551 13.30 7.90 -0.41
CA LEU A 551 12.66 6.71 0.16
C LEU A 551 11.25 7.05 0.69
N SER A 552 10.73 8.24 0.41
CA SER A 552 9.35 8.62 0.73
C SER A 552 8.28 7.77 0.02
N SER A 553 8.66 7.07 -1.06
CA SER A 553 7.86 6.11 -1.82
C SER A 553 8.60 4.77 -1.93
N LEU A 554 7.85 3.67 -2.09
CA LEU A 554 8.39 2.34 -2.43
C LEU A 554 8.45 2.10 -3.95
N LYS A 555 7.91 3.03 -4.74
CA LYS A 555 7.78 2.93 -6.19
C LYS A 555 8.75 3.90 -6.88
N GLY A 556 8.94 3.69 -8.18
CA GLY A 556 9.75 4.59 -9.00
C GLY A 556 11.26 4.39 -8.86
N HIS A 557 11.67 3.22 -8.37
CA HIS A 557 13.08 2.84 -8.31
C HIS A 557 13.47 1.97 -9.50
N CYS A 558 14.67 2.20 -10.04
CA CYS A 558 15.27 1.42 -11.10
C CYS A 558 16.72 1.13 -10.76
N ALA A 559 17.05 -0.15 -10.56
CA ALA A 559 18.41 -0.58 -10.30
C ALA A 559 19.19 -0.69 -11.62
N ALA A 560 20.40 -0.13 -11.66
CA ALA A 560 21.29 -0.18 -12.82
C ALA A 560 22.74 -0.28 -12.35
N GLY A 561 23.44 -1.35 -12.76
CA GLY A 561 24.80 -1.62 -12.28
C GLY A 561 24.86 -1.68 -10.74
N ASN A 562 25.64 -0.78 -10.13
CA ASN A 562 25.80 -0.67 -8.68
C ASN A 562 25.03 0.49 -8.04
N PHE A 563 24.10 1.11 -8.76
CA PHE A 563 23.33 2.26 -8.27
C PHE A 563 21.82 2.06 -8.44
N LEU A 564 21.06 2.87 -7.72
CA LEU A 564 19.61 2.98 -7.82
C LEU A 564 19.26 4.36 -8.38
N LEU A 565 18.43 4.41 -9.41
CA LEU A 565 17.76 5.64 -9.84
C LEU A 565 16.39 5.69 -9.20
N THR A 566 16.02 6.84 -8.64
CA THR A 566 14.71 7.03 -8.00
C THR A 566 14.02 8.27 -8.55
N ALA A 567 12.76 8.10 -8.94
CA ALA A 567 11.88 9.17 -9.36
C ALA A 567 11.38 9.99 -8.16
N THR A 568 11.51 11.32 -8.21
CA THR A 568 10.98 12.25 -7.21
C THR A 568 10.21 13.39 -7.87
N ASP A 569 9.46 14.16 -7.10
CA ASP A 569 8.74 15.34 -7.59
C ASP A 569 9.68 16.50 -8.01
N GLU A 570 10.97 16.38 -7.72
CA GLU A 570 12.05 17.32 -8.02
C GLU A 570 13.01 16.82 -9.12
N GLY A 571 12.71 15.68 -9.73
CA GLY A 571 13.57 15.03 -10.71
C GLY A 571 14.09 13.68 -10.23
N ILE A 572 14.97 13.08 -11.01
CA ILE A 572 15.59 11.78 -10.71
C ILE A 572 16.81 11.99 -9.81
N VAL A 573 16.98 11.10 -8.85
CA VAL A 573 18.18 11.03 -8.00
C VAL A 573 18.89 9.69 -8.20
N ARG A 574 20.22 9.70 -8.09
CA ARG A 574 21.07 8.51 -8.11
C ARG A 574 21.60 8.22 -6.71
N LEU A 575 21.52 6.95 -6.33
CA LEU A 575 21.91 6.46 -5.01
C LEU A 575 22.91 5.33 -5.14
N GLN A 576 23.87 5.25 -4.23
CA GLN A 576 24.90 4.19 -4.20
C GLN A 576 25.17 3.74 -2.76
N PRO A 577 25.63 2.49 -2.57
CA PRO A 577 26.10 2.04 -1.27
C PRO A 577 27.47 2.66 -0.96
N GLU A 578 27.58 3.31 0.20
CA GLU A 578 28.84 3.82 0.76
C GLU A 578 28.90 3.48 2.26
N GLN A 579 29.95 2.79 2.69
CA GLN A 579 30.21 2.47 4.11
C GLN A 579 29.02 1.86 4.87
N GLY A 580 28.25 0.98 4.21
CA GLY A 580 27.08 0.33 4.81
C GLY A 580 25.78 1.14 4.79
N GLN A 581 25.80 2.33 4.19
CA GLN A 581 24.63 3.21 4.01
C GLN A 581 24.30 3.37 2.52
N ILE A 582 23.07 3.77 2.22
CA ILE A 582 22.66 4.16 0.86
C ILE A 582 22.64 5.69 0.79
N VAL A 583 23.53 6.28 0.01
CA VAL A 583 23.70 7.74 -0.06
C VAL A 583 23.33 8.27 -1.43
N LYS A 584 22.83 9.51 -1.46
CA LYS A 584 22.54 10.24 -2.69
C LYS A 584 23.82 10.79 -3.29
N THR A 585 24.19 10.32 -4.48
CA THR A 585 25.46 10.69 -5.14
C THR A 585 25.27 11.67 -6.31
N ARG A 586 24.07 11.76 -6.89
CA ARG A 586 23.77 12.72 -7.96
C ARG A 586 22.29 13.06 -8.05
N GLU A 587 21.99 14.27 -8.52
CA GLU A 587 20.64 14.74 -8.84
C GLU A 587 20.55 15.15 -10.31
N PHE A 588 19.37 14.97 -10.89
CA PHE A 588 19.06 15.35 -12.28
C PHE A 588 17.82 16.26 -12.30
N PRO A 589 17.91 17.50 -11.80
CA PRO A 589 16.75 18.39 -11.64
C PRO A 589 16.06 18.73 -12.97
N ASP A 590 16.79 18.71 -14.09
CA ASP A 590 16.22 18.93 -15.43
C ASP A 590 15.21 17.86 -15.86
N THR A 591 15.15 16.72 -15.16
CA THR A 591 14.15 15.67 -15.39
C THR A 591 12.79 15.94 -14.74
N GLU A 592 12.70 16.93 -13.85
CA GLU A 592 11.51 17.28 -13.04
C GLU A 592 10.18 17.44 -13.81
N PRO A 593 10.12 17.93 -15.06
CA PRO A 593 8.85 17.99 -15.82
C PRO A 593 8.33 16.61 -16.22
N PHE A 594 9.25 15.67 -16.44
CA PHE A 594 8.99 14.39 -17.08
C PHE A 594 8.80 13.26 -16.07
N VAL A 595 9.05 13.52 -14.79
CA VAL A 595 9.02 12.53 -13.71
C VAL A 595 8.30 13.09 -12.47
N ASP A 596 7.72 12.19 -11.69
CA ASP A 596 7.19 12.41 -10.36
C ASP A 596 7.37 11.14 -9.52
N THR A 597 7.09 11.21 -8.22
CA THR A 597 7.20 10.08 -7.28
C THR A 597 6.33 8.84 -7.62
N ALA A 598 5.36 8.95 -8.53
CA ALA A 598 4.54 7.82 -9.00
C ALA A 598 5.03 7.21 -10.32
N SER A 599 5.99 7.87 -10.99
CA SER A 599 6.54 7.44 -12.26
C SER A 599 7.38 6.17 -12.08
N GLN A 600 7.25 5.21 -12.99
CA GLN A 600 8.11 4.02 -13.03
C GLN A 600 9.32 4.28 -13.92
N LEU A 601 10.50 3.83 -13.48
CA LEU A 601 11.76 4.04 -14.18
C LEU A 601 12.27 2.70 -14.74
N PHE A 602 12.77 2.71 -15.97
CA PHE A 602 13.38 1.54 -16.60
C PHE A 602 14.61 1.91 -17.42
N ALA A 603 15.78 1.38 -17.06
CA ALA A 603 17.01 1.59 -17.80
C ALA A 603 17.03 0.66 -19.04
N GLY A 604 16.99 1.25 -20.24
CA GLY A 604 17.12 0.53 -21.51
C GLY A 604 18.38 0.91 -22.27
N GLN A 605 18.60 0.26 -23.41
CA GLN A 605 19.80 0.52 -24.24
C GLN A 605 19.84 1.94 -24.82
N GLN A 606 18.68 2.56 -25.04
CA GLN A 606 18.57 3.88 -25.67
C GLN A 606 18.57 5.05 -24.67
N GLY A 607 18.50 4.77 -23.37
CA GLY A 607 18.33 5.76 -22.32
C GLY A 607 17.42 5.27 -21.19
N LEU A 608 16.89 6.21 -20.41
CA LEU A 608 16.01 5.93 -19.29
C LEU A 608 14.56 6.14 -19.68
N TYR A 609 13.74 5.11 -19.59
CA TYR A 609 12.30 5.24 -19.80
C TYR A 609 11.61 5.69 -18.51
N VAL A 610 10.71 6.65 -18.64
CA VAL A 610 9.79 7.08 -17.60
C VAL A 610 8.39 6.71 -18.02
N VAL A 611 7.76 5.79 -17.28
CA VAL A 611 6.42 5.29 -17.55
C VAL A 611 5.46 5.92 -16.54
N ARG A 612 4.48 6.66 -17.05
CA ARG A 612 3.35 7.22 -16.32
C ARG A 612 2.07 6.46 -16.70
N PRO A 613 0.93 6.70 -16.03
CA PRO A 613 -0.30 5.97 -16.33
C PRO A 613 -0.78 6.08 -17.79
N GLN A 614 -0.46 7.15 -18.52
CA GLN A 614 -1.01 7.41 -19.87
C GLN A 614 0.04 7.73 -20.93
N GLU A 615 1.31 7.78 -20.54
CA GLU A 615 2.39 8.19 -21.44
C GLU A 615 3.71 7.56 -21.02
N ILE A 616 4.60 7.45 -22.00
CA ILE A 616 5.96 6.97 -21.80
C ILE A 616 6.91 7.98 -22.42
N PHE A 617 7.93 8.39 -21.67
CA PHE A 617 9.04 9.19 -22.16
C PHE A 617 10.32 8.37 -22.20
N LEU A 618 11.17 8.62 -23.19
CA LEU A 618 12.56 8.25 -23.20
C LEU A 618 13.40 9.48 -22.88
N LEU A 619 14.16 9.42 -21.79
CA LEU A 619 15.10 10.45 -21.37
C LEU A 619 16.52 10.07 -21.78
N LYS A 620 17.19 10.99 -22.44
CA LYS A 620 18.65 10.98 -22.63
C LYS A 620 19.25 12.09 -21.79
N ILE A 621 20.10 11.71 -20.84
CA ILE A 621 20.76 12.61 -19.90
C ILE A 621 22.22 12.72 -20.33
N HIS A 622 22.64 13.91 -20.74
CA HIS A 622 23.99 14.20 -21.22
C HIS A 622 24.94 14.65 -20.11
#